data_AF-A0A7C7C0Q4-F1
#
_entry.id   AF-A0A7C7C0Q4-F1
#
_cell.length_a   1.000
_cell.length_b   1.000
_cell.length_c   1.000
_cell.angle_alpha   90.00
_cell.angle_beta   90.00
_cell.angle_gamma   90.00
#
_symmetry.space_group_name_H-M   'P 1'
#
loop_
_entity.id
_entity.type
_entity.pdbx_description
1 polymer ?
#
loop_
_entity_poly.entity_id
_entity_poly.type
_entity_poly.pdbx_seq_one_letter_code
_entity_poly.pdbx_strand_id
1 'polypeptide(L)'
;MLKESLIDKLWVALFRIPVLKNYWARSYEAVLFDHVPWTKLDKPLPECKIALFTTGGIHLKSDKAFNLIDPHGDSSFRRIPYSVTKEDLTISHKYYDHRDADLDPNLILPFEVLLELQAEGRVGPSNKFHYSFMGHIEEPYLTTLIQKSAVDAAKEIKQQKVDIALLVPA
;
A
#
# COMPACT_ATOMS: atom_id res chain seq x y z
N MET A 1 -17.30 -10.26 -6.01
CA MET A 1 -17.87 -9.59 -4.81
C MET A 1 -18.16 -10.66 -3.76
N LEU A 2 -17.13 -11.08 -3.00
CA LEU A 2 -17.32 -11.96 -1.85
C LEU A 2 -17.84 -11.07 -0.71
N LYS A 3 -19.05 -11.35 -0.23
CA LYS A 3 -19.68 -10.61 0.87
C LYS A 3 -18.81 -10.77 2.12
N GLU A 4 -18.40 -9.67 2.73
CA GLU A 4 -17.88 -9.65 4.10
C GLU A 4 -18.81 -10.48 5.00
N SER A 5 -18.23 -11.37 5.81
CA SER A 5 -19.02 -12.19 6.72
C SER A 5 -19.64 -11.29 7.79
N LEU A 6 -20.85 -11.63 8.26
CA LEU A 6 -21.46 -10.97 9.41
C LEU A 6 -20.54 -11.02 10.64
N ILE A 7 -19.70 -12.06 10.71
CA ILE A 7 -18.66 -12.26 11.72
C ILE A 7 -17.56 -11.21 11.62
N ASP A 8 -17.09 -10.88 10.41
CA ASP A 8 -16.03 -9.89 10.20
C ASP A 8 -16.49 -8.50 10.68
N LYS A 9 -17.73 -8.12 10.36
CA LYS A 9 -18.34 -6.87 10.81
C LYS A 9 -18.46 -6.79 12.33
N LEU A 10 -18.81 -7.90 12.96
CA LEU A 10 -18.89 -8.03 14.42
C LEU A 10 -17.51 -7.84 15.06
N TRP A 11 -16.47 -8.47 14.52
CA TRP A 11 -15.10 -8.29 15.00
C TRP A 11 -14.62 -6.85 14.85
N VAL A 12 -14.81 -6.25 13.68
CA VAL A 12 -14.45 -4.85 13.43
C VAL A 12 -15.16 -3.93 14.43
N ALA A 13 -16.44 -4.13 14.68
CA ALA A 13 -17.19 -3.38 15.70
C ALA A 13 -16.64 -3.58 17.11
N LEU A 14 -16.25 -4.80 17.48
CA LEU A 14 -15.68 -5.13 18.79
C LEU A 14 -14.35 -4.39 19.01
N PHE A 15 -13.48 -4.35 17.99
CA PHE A 15 -12.19 -3.65 18.04
C PHE A 15 -12.29 -2.12 17.98
N ARG A 16 -13.49 -1.56 17.76
CA ARG A 16 -13.73 -0.12 17.95
C ARG A 16 -13.83 0.28 19.43
N ILE A 17 -14.06 -0.68 20.33
CA ILE A 17 -14.10 -0.44 21.77
C ILE A 17 -12.66 -0.30 22.29
N PRO A 18 -12.24 0.88 22.79
CA PRO A 18 -10.84 1.14 23.11
C PRO A 18 -10.24 0.14 24.10
N VAL A 19 -11.01 -0.32 25.09
CA VAL A 19 -10.55 -1.28 26.10
C VAL A 19 -10.20 -2.64 25.48
N LEU A 20 -11.03 -3.14 24.54
CA LEU A 20 -10.79 -4.42 23.88
C LEU A 20 -9.62 -4.34 22.90
N LYS A 21 -9.55 -3.24 22.13
CA LYS A 21 -8.39 -2.95 21.28
C LYS A 21 -7.09 -2.90 22.09
N ASN A 22 -7.09 -2.17 23.20
CA ASN A 22 -5.90 -2.02 24.05
C ASN A 22 -5.52 -3.34 24.74
N TYR A 23 -6.49 -4.15 25.13
CA TYR A 23 -6.22 -5.47 25.71
C TYR A 23 -5.57 -6.40 24.68
N TRP A 24 -6.11 -6.48 23.47
CA TRP A 24 -5.51 -7.27 22.38
C TRP A 24 -4.13 -6.75 21.95
N ALA A 25 -3.97 -5.43 21.88
CA ALA A 25 -2.69 -4.81 21.49
C ALA A 25 -1.55 -5.10 22.47
N ARG A 26 -1.83 -5.47 23.73
CA ARG A 26 -0.78 -5.86 24.70
C ARG A 26 -0.05 -7.15 24.31
N SER A 27 -0.71 -8.05 23.61
CA SER A 27 -0.14 -9.30 23.11
C SER A 27 0.37 -9.19 21.67
N TYR A 28 0.23 -8.02 21.03
CA TYR A 28 0.69 -7.82 19.67
C TYR A 28 2.19 -7.49 19.67
N GLU A 29 2.99 -8.38 19.10
CA GLU A 29 4.40 -8.13 18.83
C GLU A 29 4.53 -7.45 17.45
N ALA A 30 4.73 -6.14 17.47
CA ALA A 30 5.02 -5.40 16.24
C ALA A 30 6.39 -5.82 15.70
N VAL A 31 6.52 -5.89 14.37
CA VAL A 31 7.84 -5.99 13.73
C VAL A 31 8.57 -4.67 13.98
N LEU A 32 9.61 -4.73 14.80
CA LEU A 32 10.46 -3.58 15.10
C LEU A 32 11.72 -3.65 14.24
N PHE A 33 11.99 -2.57 13.52
CA PHE A 33 13.27 -2.35 12.85
C PHE A 33 14.13 -1.47 13.76
N ASP A 34 15.39 -1.86 13.94
CA ASP A 34 16.39 -1.12 14.72
C ASP A 34 16.90 0.13 14.01
N HIS A 35 16.73 0.20 12.68
CA HIS A 35 17.13 1.32 11.85
C HIS A 35 16.08 1.66 10.80
N VAL A 36 15.94 2.95 10.52
CA VAL A 36 15.22 3.45 9.35
C VAL A 36 16.28 3.75 8.28
N PRO A 37 16.21 3.15 7.07
CA PRO A 37 17.18 3.40 6.00
C PRO A 37 16.95 4.77 5.32
N TRP A 38 16.94 5.83 6.12
CA TRP A 38 16.70 7.19 5.65
C TRP A 38 17.91 7.70 4.86
N THR A 39 17.66 8.07 3.61
CA THR A 39 18.66 8.68 2.73
C THR A 39 18.30 10.14 2.53
N LYS A 40 19.22 11.05 2.87
CA LYS A 40 19.03 12.48 2.63
C LYS A 40 18.99 12.75 1.12
N LEU A 41 18.06 13.58 0.68
CA LEU A 41 18.01 14.05 -0.70
C LEU A 41 19.27 14.86 -1.04
N ASP A 42 19.83 14.57 -2.21
CA ASP A 42 21.01 15.23 -2.78
C ASP A 42 20.66 16.26 -3.86
N LYS A 43 19.38 16.35 -4.23
CA LYS A 43 18.85 17.30 -5.23
C LYS A 43 17.49 17.87 -4.81
N PRO A 44 17.07 19.01 -5.40
CA PRO A 44 15.77 19.63 -5.12
C PRO A 44 14.58 18.71 -5.46
N LEU A 45 13.47 18.85 -4.72
CA LEU A 45 12.24 18.06 -4.96
C LEU A 45 11.74 18.08 -6.42
N PRO A 46 11.78 19.22 -7.16
CA PRO A 46 11.41 19.26 -8.58
C PRO A 46 12.28 18.39 -9.50
N GLU A 47 13.43 17.91 -9.03
CA GLU A 47 14.33 17.03 -9.77
C GLU A 47 14.28 15.57 -9.29
N CYS A 48 13.55 15.30 -8.20
CA CYS A 48 13.37 13.96 -7.64
C CYS A 48 12.27 13.19 -8.35
N LYS A 49 12.60 11.99 -8.86
CA LYS A 49 11.63 11.03 -9.36
C LYS A 49 10.95 10.31 -8.21
N ILE A 50 9.63 10.26 -8.24
CA ILE A 50 8.80 9.77 -7.13
C ILE A 50 8.05 8.49 -7.52
N ALA A 51 8.09 7.46 -6.68
CA ALA A 51 7.20 6.31 -6.77
C ALA A 51 6.33 6.21 -5.51
N LEU A 52 5.03 6.00 -5.71
CA LEU A 52 4.08 5.73 -4.62
C LEU A 52 4.08 4.24 -4.27
N PHE A 53 4.00 3.96 -2.97
CA PHE A 53 3.84 2.64 -2.41
C PHE A 53 2.63 2.65 -1.49
N THR A 54 1.75 1.66 -1.61
CA THR A 54 0.58 1.53 -0.75
C THR A 54 0.42 0.12 -0.24
N THR A 55 -0.15 -0.01 0.96
CA THR A 55 -0.58 -1.29 1.54
C THR A 55 -2.11 -1.42 1.49
N GLY A 56 -2.81 -0.54 0.76
CA GLY A 56 -4.27 -0.50 0.70
C GLY A 56 -4.91 -1.58 -0.16
N GLY A 57 -4.14 -2.48 -0.78
CA GLY A 57 -4.69 -3.57 -1.60
C GLY A 57 -5.33 -3.12 -2.92
N ILE A 58 -5.00 -1.91 -3.40
CA ILE A 58 -5.49 -1.39 -4.69
C ILE A 58 -4.74 -2.02 -5.86
N HIS A 59 -5.39 -2.34 -6.97
CA HIS A 59 -4.75 -2.92 -8.16
C HIS A 59 -5.57 -2.64 -9.42
N LEU A 60 -5.01 -2.98 -10.59
CA LEU A 60 -5.77 -2.89 -11.84
C LEU A 60 -6.88 -3.94 -11.86
N LYS A 61 -8.03 -3.63 -12.44
CA LYS A 61 -9.11 -4.61 -12.68
C LYS A 61 -8.66 -5.78 -13.55
N SER A 62 -7.63 -5.59 -14.38
CA SER A 62 -7.02 -6.63 -15.22
C SER A 62 -5.99 -7.50 -14.46
N ASP A 63 -5.54 -7.07 -13.29
CA ASP A 63 -4.63 -7.86 -12.47
C ASP A 63 -5.36 -9.07 -11.84
N LYS A 64 -4.59 -10.11 -11.52
CA LYS A 64 -5.05 -11.10 -10.54
C LYS A 64 -5.29 -10.39 -9.20
N ALA A 65 -6.51 -10.48 -8.67
CA ALA A 65 -6.84 -9.94 -7.35
C ALA A 65 -5.95 -10.52 -6.23
N PHE A 66 -5.78 -9.76 -5.15
CA PHE A 66 -5.10 -10.28 -3.95
C PHE A 66 -5.91 -11.42 -3.32
N ASN A 67 -5.22 -12.40 -2.75
CA ASN A 67 -5.86 -13.51 -2.07
C ASN A 67 -6.38 -13.06 -0.69
N LEU A 68 -7.71 -12.97 -0.57
CA LEU A 68 -8.37 -12.63 0.69
C LEU A 68 -8.84 -13.86 1.50
N ILE A 69 -8.72 -15.05 0.91
CA ILE A 69 -9.20 -16.31 1.51
C ILE A 69 -8.15 -16.89 2.45
N ASP A 70 -6.87 -16.80 2.08
CA ASP A 70 -5.78 -17.28 2.92
C ASP A 70 -5.69 -16.40 4.20
N PRO A 71 -5.80 -17.00 5.40
CA PRO A 71 -5.75 -16.24 6.64
C PRO A 71 -4.40 -15.55 6.86
N HIS A 72 -3.31 -16.04 6.25
CA HIS A 72 -1.98 -15.45 6.39
C HIS A 72 -1.74 -14.26 5.45
N GLY A 73 -2.68 -13.97 4.55
CA GLY A 73 -2.64 -12.84 3.62
C GLY A 73 -2.04 -13.17 2.24
N ASP A 74 -1.60 -12.13 1.52
CA ASP A 74 -1.00 -12.24 0.19
C ASP A 74 0.30 -11.42 0.14
N SER A 75 1.46 -12.10 0.13
CA SER A 75 2.76 -11.42 0.08
C SER A 75 3.11 -10.88 -1.31
N SER A 76 2.29 -11.05 -2.33
CA SER A 76 2.58 -10.51 -3.67
C SER A 76 2.30 -9.01 -3.76
N PHE A 77 2.72 -8.37 -4.85
CA PHE A 77 2.44 -6.96 -5.12
C PHE A 77 1.97 -6.76 -6.56
N ARG A 78 1.40 -5.59 -6.83
CA ARG A 78 0.95 -5.16 -8.17
C ARG A 78 1.66 -3.88 -8.57
N ARG A 79 1.85 -3.73 -9.89
CA ARG A 79 2.44 -2.54 -10.51
C ARG A 79 1.32 -1.76 -11.16
N ILE A 80 1.13 -0.52 -10.74
CA ILE A 80 0.09 0.36 -11.24
C ILE A 80 0.77 1.41 -12.13
N PRO A 81 0.47 1.48 -13.43
CA PRO A 81 1.04 2.50 -14.31
C PRO A 81 0.70 3.90 -13.82
N TYR A 82 1.61 4.87 -13.97
CA TYR A 82 1.34 6.27 -13.61
C TYR A 82 0.18 6.89 -14.40
N SER A 83 -0.14 6.34 -15.57
CA SER A 83 -1.19 6.80 -16.49
C SER A 83 -2.55 6.14 -16.23
N VAL A 84 -2.70 5.45 -15.10
CA VAL A 84 -3.95 4.78 -14.71
C VAL A 84 -5.06 5.81 -14.49
N THR A 85 -6.32 5.43 -14.74
CA THR A 85 -7.47 6.21 -14.28
C THR A 85 -8.18 5.51 -13.13
N LYS A 86 -9.02 6.22 -12.38
CA LYS A 86 -9.82 5.61 -11.31
C LYS A 86 -10.68 4.44 -11.82
N GLU A 87 -11.14 4.49 -13.07
CA GLU A 87 -11.96 3.43 -13.67
C GLU A 87 -11.18 2.14 -13.92
N ASP A 88 -9.85 2.19 -13.98
CA ASP A 88 -9.00 1.01 -14.15
C ASP A 88 -8.77 0.28 -12.83
N LEU A 89 -9.04 0.93 -11.68
CA LEU A 89 -8.63 0.47 -10.36
C LEU A 89 -9.76 -0.23 -9.59
N THR A 90 -9.36 -1.15 -8.72
CA THR A 90 -10.24 -1.81 -7.76
C THR A 90 -9.43 -2.19 -6.52
N ILE A 91 -10.12 -2.46 -5.41
CA ILE A 91 -9.50 -2.76 -4.11
C ILE A 91 -9.87 -4.19 -3.70
N SER A 92 -8.84 -4.96 -3.34
CA SER A 92 -9.00 -6.27 -2.69
C SER A 92 -8.38 -6.20 -1.29
N HIS A 93 -9.17 -5.80 -0.30
CA HIS A 93 -8.73 -5.69 1.10
C HIS A 93 -9.91 -5.87 2.07
N LYS A 94 -9.74 -6.65 3.15
CA LYS A 94 -10.83 -6.99 4.09
C LYS A 94 -10.71 -6.38 5.50
N TYR A 95 -9.59 -5.71 5.78
CA TYR A 95 -9.27 -5.24 7.13
C TYR A 95 -9.48 -3.73 7.37
N TYR A 96 -9.97 -3.01 6.36
CA TYR A 96 -10.47 -1.64 6.54
C TYR A 96 -11.70 -1.40 5.65
N ASP A 97 -12.51 -0.43 6.04
CA ASP A 97 -13.66 0.02 5.26
C ASP A 97 -13.18 0.91 4.11
N HIS A 98 -13.17 0.36 2.91
CA HIS A 98 -12.60 1.01 1.72
C HIS A 98 -13.64 1.75 0.87
N ARG A 99 -14.86 1.98 1.36
CA ARG A 99 -15.93 2.63 0.58
C ARG A 99 -15.55 4.01 0.06
N ASP A 100 -14.84 4.80 0.86
CA ASP A 100 -14.39 6.13 0.44
C ASP A 100 -13.25 6.02 -0.59
N ALA A 101 -12.36 5.03 -0.44
CA ALA A 101 -11.29 4.76 -1.39
C ALA A 101 -11.80 4.16 -2.72
N ASP A 102 -12.95 3.48 -2.72
CA ASP A 102 -13.65 3.07 -3.95
C ASP A 102 -14.18 4.27 -4.74
N LEU A 103 -14.53 5.37 -4.05
CA LEU A 103 -15.00 6.61 -4.67
C LEU A 103 -13.83 7.50 -5.12
N ASP A 104 -12.80 7.59 -4.28
CA ASP A 104 -11.58 8.36 -4.53
C ASP A 104 -10.33 7.53 -4.17
N PRO A 105 -9.71 6.87 -5.17
CA PRO A 105 -8.47 6.12 -4.98
C PRO A 105 -7.30 6.95 -4.46
N ASN A 106 -7.32 8.28 -4.60
CA ASN A 106 -6.23 9.14 -4.12
C ASN A 106 -6.06 9.10 -2.60
N LEU A 107 -7.09 8.66 -1.86
CA LEU A 107 -7.02 8.46 -0.41
C LEU A 107 -5.98 7.41 0.00
N ILE A 108 -5.74 6.41 -0.86
CA ILE A 108 -4.81 5.29 -0.58
C ILE A 108 -3.68 5.19 -1.61
N LEU A 109 -3.80 5.87 -2.74
CA LEU A 109 -2.78 5.98 -3.78
C LEU A 109 -2.94 7.33 -4.49
N PRO A 110 -2.30 8.42 -4.01
CA PRO A 110 -2.50 9.79 -4.50
C PRO A 110 -1.80 10.06 -5.85
N PHE A 111 -2.12 9.26 -6.88
CA PHE A 111 -1.47 9.35 -8.19
C PHE A 111 -1.89 10.60 -8.95
N GLU A 112 -3.16 11.02 -8.88
CA GLU A 112 -3.63 12.26 -9.52
C GLU A 112 -3.02 13.48 -8.84
N VAL A 113 -2.99 13.48 -7.50
CA VAL A 113 -2.35 14.54 -6.71
C VAL A 113 -0.86 14.67 -7.04
N LEU A 114 -0.15 13.55 -7.22
CA LEU A 114 1.25 13.58 -7.64
C LEU A 114 1.42 14.21 -9.03
N LEU A 115 0.52 13.91 -9.97
CA LEU A 115 0.54 14.49 -11.32
C LEU A 115 0.21 15.99 -11.30
N GLU A 116 -0.73 16.42 -10.46
CA GLU A 116 -1.05 17.85 -10.25
C GLU A 116 0.16 18.61 -9.70
N LEU A 117 0.79 18.10 -8.64
CA LEU A 117 1.99 18.71 -8.06
C LEU A 117 3.17 18.76 -9.04
N GLN A 118 3.29 17.76 -9.90
CA GLN A 118 4.28 17.74 -10.98
C GLN A 118 3.97 18.82 -12.01
N ALA A 119 2.72 18.98 -12.42
CA ALA A 119 2.29 20.02 -13.35
C ALA A 119 2.50 21.44 -12.80
N GLU A 120 2.38 21.61 -11.49
CA GLU A 120 2.71 22.85 -10.76
C GLU A 120 4.24 23.09 -10.63
N GLY A 121 5.08 22.12 -11.03
CA GLY A 121 6.53 22.20 -10.88
C GLY A 121 7.04 22.08 -9.43
N ARG A 122 6.20 21.63 -8.50
CA ARG A 122 6.54 21.51 -7.07
C ARG A 122 7.35 20.25 -6.77
N VAL A 123 7.14 19.20 -7.54
CA VAL A 123 7.84 17.92 -7.43
C VAL A 123 8.30 17.45 -8.80
N GLY A 124 9.30 16.56 -8.81
CA GLY A 124 9.81 15.97 -10.02
C GLY A 124 8.90 14.89 -10.60
N PRO A 125 9.40 14.15 -11.61
CA PRO A 125 8.55 13.28 -12.40
C PRO A 125 8.02 12.08 -11.59
N SER A 126 6.77 11.72 -11.83
CA SER A 126 6.22 10.44 -11.40
C SER A 126 6.98 9.28 -12.08
N ASN A 127 7.25 8.24 -11.31
CA ASN A 127 7.83 7.01 -11.82
C ASN A 127 6.83 6.25 -12.70
N LYS A 128 7.31 5.45 -13.66
CA LYS A 128 6.45 4.69 -14.59
C LYS A 128 5.41 3.81 -13.87
N PHE A 129 5.80 3.25 -12.72
CA PHE A 129 4.94 2.39 -11.92
C PHE A 129 4.88 2.84 -10.46
N HIS A 130 3.72 2.66 -9.86
CA HIS A 130 3.47 2.66 -8.43
C HIS A 130 3.26 1.23 -7.96
N TYR A 131 3.46 0.99 -6.67
CA TYR A 131 3.53 -0.36 -6.12
C TYR A 131 2.47 -0.52 -5.05
N SER A 132 1.63 -1.55 -5.20
CA SER A 132 0.58 -1.86 -4.24
C SER A 132 0.79 -3.24 -3.65
N PHE A 133 0.67 -3.30 -2.33
CA PHE A 133 0.74 -4.50 -1.51
C PHE A 133 -0.62 -4.69 -0.82
N MET A 134 -0.90 -5.94 -0.45
CA MET A 134 -1.98 -6.25 0.47
C MET A 134 -1.51 -5.99 1.92
N GLY A 135 -2.34 -5.33 2.71
CA GLY A 135 -2.10 -5.15 4.14
C GLY A 135 -2.59 -6.34 4.96
N HIS A 136 -2.18 -6.43 6.23
CA HIS A 136 -2.46 -7.56 7.11
C HIS A 136 -1.91 -8.90 6.57
N ILE A 137 -0.59 -9.05 6.70
CA ILE A 137 0.14 -10.25 6.32
C ILE A 137 0.75 -10.86 7.59
N GLU A 138 0.54 -12.16 7.80
CA GLU A 138 1.07 -12.94 8.92
C GLU A 138 2.12 -13.96 8.42
N GLU A 139 2.83 -14.61 9.35
CA GLU A 139 3.74 -15.70 8.97
C GLU A 139 2.98 -16.88 8.34
N PRO A 140 3.53 -17.54 7.30
CA PRO A 140 4.90 -17.41 6.77
C PRO A 140 5.06 -16.33 5.67
N TYR A 141 3.98 -15.67 5.27
CA TYR A 141 4.00 -14.69 4.18
C TYR A 141 4.64 -13.37 4.58
N LEU A 142 4.67 -13.05 5.87
CA LEU A 142 5.43 -11.91 6.39
C LEU A 142 6.93 -12.05 6.08
N THR A 143 7.52 -13.21 6.37
CA THR A 143 8.90 -13.53 5.97
C THR A 143 9.09 -13.39 4.46
N THR A 144 8.14 -13.92 3.67
CA THR A 144 8.19 -13.82 2.19
C THR A 144 8.13 -12.37 1.70
N LEU A 145 7.27 -11.55 2.30
CA LEU A 145 7.15 -10.13 1.99
C LEU A 145 8.49 -9.42 2.23
N ILE A 146 9.06 -9.58 3.42
CA ILE A 146 10.28 -8.87 3.85
C ILE A 146 11.49 -9.32 3.03
N GLN A 147 11.66 -10.63 2.82
CA GLN A 147 12.86 -11.18 2.20
C GLN A 147 12.80 -11.21 0.66
N LYS A 148 11.60 -11.20 0.07
CA LYS A 148 11.42 -11.35 -1.38
C LYS A 148 10.64 -10.21 -2.00
N SER A 149 9.35 -10.08 -1.69
CA SER A 149 8.47 -9.18 -2.46
C SER A 149 8.84 -7.70 -2.33
N ALA A 150 9.13 -7.23 -1.11
CA ALA A 150 9.60 -5.88 -0.87
C ALA A 150 10.99 -5.64 -1.49
N VAL A 151 11.87 -6.64 -1.43
CA VAL A 151 13.21 -6.60 -2.05
C VAL A 151 13.11 -6.51 -3.58
N ASP A 152 12.20 -7.25 -4.20
CA ASP A 152 11.99 -7.23 -5.65
C ASP A 152 11.43 -5.87 -6.11
N ALA A 153 10.46 -5.30 -5.39
CA ALA A 153 9.97 -3.94 -5.66
C ALA A 153 11.08 -2.89 -5.46
N ALA A 154 11.89 -3.00 -4.41
CA ALA A 154 13.02 -2.12 -4.14
C ALA A 154 14.08 -2.17 -5.26
N LYS A 155 14.37 -3.36 -5.80
CA LYS A 155 15.28 -3.53 -6.95
C LYS A 155 14.74 -2.81 -8.19
N GLU A 156 13.45 -2.88 -8.45
CA GLU A 156 12.85 -2.23 -9.62
C GLU A 156 12.94 -0.71 -9.53
N ILE A 157 12.54 -0.11 -8.41
CA ILE A 157 12.62 1.34 -8.27
C ILE A 157 14.07 1.85 -8.31
N LYS A 158 15.02 1.05 -7.82
CA LYS A 158 16.45 1.34 -7.94
C LYS A 158 16.90 1.33 -9.39
N GLN A 159 16.49 0.33 -10.19
CA GLN A 159 16.78 0.29 -11.63
C GLN A 159 16.13 1.45 -12.39
N GLN A 160 14.94 1.86 -11.96
CA GLN A 160 14.20 2.99 -12.51
C GLN A 160 14.74 4.36 -12.05
N LYS A 161 15.77 4.39 -11.19
CA LYS A 161 16.37 5.60 -10.62
C LYS A 161 15.32 6.49 -9.94
N VAL A 162 14.49 5.88 -9.11
CA VAL A 162 13.57 6.58 -8.21
C VAL A 162 14.38 7.17 -7.06
N ASP A 163 14.13 8.43 -6.73
CA ASP A 163 14.80 9.14 -5.64
C ASP A 163 13.97 9.12 -4.36
N ILE A 164 12.63 9.12 -4.51
CA ILE A 164 11.68 9.13 -3.39
C ILE A 164 10.69 7.98 -3.54
N ALA A 165 10.66 7.08 -2.57
CA ALA A 165 9.55 6.16 -2.37
C ALA A 165 8.62 6.73 -1.29
N LEU A 166 7.42 7.16 -1.69
CA LEU A 166 6.42 7.68 -0.76
C LEU A 166 5.52 6.53 -0.30
N LEU A 167 5.55 6.21 0.99
CA LEU A 167 4.74 5.16 1.59
C LEU A 167 3.39 5.74 2.04
N VAL A 168 2.29 5.16 1.54
CA VAL A 168 0.91 5.59 1.76
C VAL A 168 0.12 4.40 2.35
N PRO A 169 0.13 4.24 3.69
CA PRO A 169 -0.65 3.18 4.34
C PRO A 169 -2.15 3.51 4.30
N ALA A 170 -2.99 2.47 4.35
CA ALA A 170 -4.46 2.55 4.43
C ALA A 170 -4.98 1.94 5.73
#